data_AF-A0A815P3C6-F1
#
_entry.id   AF-A0A815P3C6-F1
#
_cell.length_a   1.000
_cell.length_b   1.000
_cell.length_c   1.000
_cell.angle_alpha   90.00
_cell.angle_beta   90.00
_cell.angle_gamma   90.00
#
_symmetry.space_group_name_H-M   'P 1'
#
loop_
_entity.id
_entity.type
_entity.pdbx_description
1 polymer ?
#
loop_
_entity_poly.entity_id
_entity_poly.type
_entity_poly.pdbx_seq_one_letter_code
_entity_poly.pdbx_strand_id
1 'polypeptide(L)'
;MQSPNGHFIDKNFVPQACLLDFVRLKGSHNAESLRQTTRRIVERLGLKDKIFRIITDNAASMIKAFQFGLDVELDETNNNANITSSQGSLCDKDDIIDDDECVLQLVNWYPDAHDEATSESLLCLNTKRLSCFAHSLQLTVRDGLKKIPCIKKPLAKCHTLASLAHQSMKIQELLETLSKQIKPANVERWNAELLLIKSIVLIGQNELTEITNATEVIDILDPFYDVTIHVQSQAVVTLSMVVPSIVHLLAHLIEIKTDLALLKAMVKQLQSSLEQRFSGIVKRLQLQEVNDTDPFSDPIYFVAAMLDPSFKWYWMSEMRYNISDATDLKENIFSLIMTECKFELKSAQEKSNSN
;
A
#
# COMPACT_ATOMS: atom_id res chain seq x y z
N MET A 1 -1.49 -8.72 17.74
CA MET A 1 -2.66 -9.58 17.39
C MET A 1 -2.61 -9.82 15.89
N GLN A 2 -3.21 -10.90 15.40
CA GLN A 2 -3.29 -11.21 13.97
C GLN A 2 -4.73 -11.57 13.60
N SER A 3 -5.23 -10.98 12.52
CA SER A 3 -6.61 -11.15 12.05
C SER A 3 -6.65 -11.37 10.55
N PRO A 4 -6.33 -12.58 10.06
CA PRO A 4 -6.40 -12.89 8.64
C PRO A 4 -7.86 -12.87 8.15
N ASN A 5 -8.09 -12.27 6.99
CA ASN A 5 -9.38 -12.24 6.31
C ASN A 5 -9.28 -12.99 4.98
N GLY A 6 -10.32 -13.75 4.65
CA GLY A 6 -10.48 -14.41 3.37
C GLY A 6 -11.36 -13.57 2.45
N HIS A 7 -10.93 -13.40 1.21
CA HIS A 7 -11.68 -12.72 0.17
C HIS A 7 -11.82 -13.65 -1.02
N PHE A 8 -13.06 -13.86 -1.49
CA PHE A 8 -13.35 -14.76 -2.61
C PHE A 8 -14.61 -14.33 -3.34
N ILE A 9 -14.83 -14.88 -4.52
CA ILE A 9 -16.06 -14.70 -5.31
C ILE A 9 -16.86 -16.00 -5.21
N ASP A 10 -18.13 -15.90 -4.88
CA ASP A 10 -19.00 -17.08 -4.81
C ASP A 10 -19.54 -17.50 -6.20
N LYS A 11 -20.29 -18.60 -6.23
CA LYS A 11 -20.89 -19.16 -7.45
C LYS A 11 -21.85 -18.21 -8.19
N ASN A 12 -22.34 -17.17 -7.52
CA ASN A 12 -23.22 -16.15 -8.08
C ASN A 12 -22.44 -14.91 -8.52
N PHE A 13 -21.11 -14.97 -8.55
CA PHE A 13 -20.22 -13.85 -8.85
C PHE A 13 -20.32 -12.69 -7.84
N VAL A 14 -20.72 -12.99 -6.60
CA VAL A 14 -20.78 -11.99 -5.52
C VAL A 14 -19.48 -12.02 -4.71
N PRO A 15 -18.80 -10.87 -4.52
CA PRO A 15 -17.65 -10.77 -3.65
C PRO A 15 -18.02 -11.04 -2.19
N GLN A 16 -17.23 -11.88 -1.53
CA GLN A 16 -17.37 -12.23 -0.12
C GLN A 16 -16.09 -11.85 0.63
N ALA A 17 -16.25 -11.36 1.86
CA ALA A 17 -15.17 -11.10 2.80
C ALA A 17 -15.52 -11.75 4.14
N CYS A 18 -14.62 -12.57 4.67
CA CYS A 18 -14.82 -13.26 5.95
C CYS A 18 -13.58 -13.18 6.84
N LEU A 19 -13.80 -12.93 8.14
CA LEU A 19 -12.75 -13.08 9.14
C LEU A 19 -12.44 -14.57 9.32
N LEU A 20 -11.19 -14.98 9.09
CA LEU A 20 -10.80 -16.40 9.20
C LEU A 20 -10.48 -16.78 10.65
N ASP A 21 -9.81 -15.88 11.38
CA ASP A 21 -9.56 -16.02 12.81
C ASP A 21 -9.16 -14.66 13.42
N PHE A 22 -9.16 -14.59 14.75
CA PHE A 22 -8.62 -13.46 15.52
C PHE A 22 -7.71 -13.97 16.63
N VAL A 23 -6.40 -13.95 16.39
CA VAL A 23 -5.41 -14.59 17.26
C VAL A 23 -4.57 -13.55 17.99
N ARG A 24 -4.52 -13.65 19.32
CA ARG A 24 -3.55 -12.91 20.12
C ARG A 24 -2.21 -13.65 20.10
N LEU A 25 -1.27 -13.13 19.30
CA LEU A 25 0.13 -13.57 19.34
C LEU A 25 0.74 -13.27 20.72
N LYS A 26 1.42 -14.24 21.31
CA LYS A 26 2.17 -14.13 22.57
C LYS A 26 3.67 -14.19 22.27
N GLY A 27 4.50 -13.41 22.98
CA GLY A 27 5.95 -13.36 22.75
C GLY A 27 6.37 -12.44 21.60
N SER A 28 7.59 -12.65 21.07
CA SER A 28 8.15 -11.82 19.99
C SER A 28 7.37 -12.01 18.68
N HIS A 29 6.87 -10.91 18.12
CA HIS A 29 6.14 -10.87 16.84
C HIS A 29 7.09 -10.96 15.64
N ASN A 30 7.87 -12.04 15.58
CA ASN A 30 8.79 -12.28 14.47
C ASN A 30 8.07 -12.91 13.26
N ALA A 31 8.72 -12.88 12.10
CA ALA A 31 8.18 -13.39 10.84
C ALA A 31 7.70 -14.85 10.92
N GLU A 32 8.42 -15.68 11.67
CA GLU A 32 8.10 -17.09 11.88
C GLU A 32 6.77 -17.28 12.60
N SER A 33 6.57 -16.57 13.72
CA SER A 33 5.34 -16.64 14.49
C SER A 33 4.10 -16.26 13.68
N LEU A 34 4.25 -15.26 12.79
CA LEU A 34 3.20 -14.81 11.87
C LEU A 34 2.89 -15.86 10.81
N ARG A 35 3.92 -16.42 10.14
CA ARG A 35 3.73 -17.44 9.11
C ARG A 35 3.09 -18.70 9.71
N GLN A 36 3.63 -19.21 10.81
CA GLN A 36 3.11 -20.42 11.46
C GLN A 36 1.67 -20.25 11.93
N THR A 37 1.33 -19.10 12.53
CA THR A 37 -0.05 -18.84 12.98
C THR A 37 -1.01 -18.84 11.80
N THR A 38 -0.64 -18.18 10.69
CA THR A 38 -1.46 -18.15 9.46
C THR A 38 -1.59 -19.55 8.85
N ARG A 39 -0.49 -20.29 8.75
CA ARG A 39 -0.46 -21.67 8.23
C ARG A 39 -1.43 -22.56 9.00
N ARG A 40 -1.38 -22.55 10.34
CA ARG A 40 -2.31 -23.33 11.18
C ARG A 40 -3.77 -22.98 10.93
N ILE A 41 -4.10 -21.69 10.74
CA ILE A 41 -5.47 -21.26 10.44
C ILE A 41 -5.91 -21.81 9.08
N VAL A 42 -5.05 -21.68 8.07
CA VAL A 42 -5.31 -22.15 6.69
C VAL A 42 -5.48 -23.67 6.62
N GLU A 43 -4.62 -24.42 7.31
CA GLU A 43 -4.70 -25.88 7.40
C GLU A 43 -5.96 -26.32 8.12
N ARG A 44 -6.26 -25.73 9.30
CA ARG A 44 -7.47 -26.04 10.07
C ARG A 44 -8.75 -25.81 9.28
N LEU A 45 -8.77 -24.81 8.39
CA LEU A 45 -9.92 -24.48 7.54
C LEU A 45 -9.92 -25.22 6.18
N GLY A 46 -8.90 -26.04 5.89
CA GLY A 46 -8.80 -26.74 4.60
C GLY A 46 -8.70 -25.79 3.40
N LEU A 47 -7.92 -24.71 3.57
CA LEU A 47 -7.76 -23.63 2.59
C LEU A 47 -6.42 -23.67 1.83
N LYS A 48 -5.49 -24.55 2.20
CA LYS A 48 -4.11 -24.57 1.70
C LYS A 48 -4.01 -24.41 0.17
N ASP A 49 -4.70 -25.28 -0.57
CA ASP A 49 -4.63 -25.31 -2.04
C ASP A 49 -5.60 -24.33 -2.73
N LYS A 50 -6.31 -23.52 -1.94
CA LYS A 50 -7.33 -22.57 -2.40
C LYS A 50 -6.85 -21.11 -2.32
N ILE A 51 -5.65 -20.87 -1.81
CA ILE A 51 -5.10 -19.52 -1.70
C ILE A 51 -4.46 -19.13 -3.02
N PHE A 52 -4.97 -18.05 -3.61
CA PHE A 52 -4.45 -17.49 -4.84
C PHE A 52 -3.33 -16.46 -4.60
N ARG A 53 -3.54 -15.53 -3.67
CA ARG A 53 -2.58 -14.49 -3.28
C ARG A 53 -2.74 -14.16 -1.80
N ILE A 54 -1.66 -13.67 -1.18
CA ILE A 54 -1.66 -13.15 0.19
C ILE A 54 -1.35 -11.66 0.14
N ILE A 55 -2.17 -10.83 0.77
CA ILE A 55 -1.94 -9.39 0.85
C ILE A 55 -1.56 -9.04 2.28
N THR A 56 -0.41 -8.39 2.48
CA THR A 56 0.01 -7.88 3.79
C THR A 56 0.54 -6.46 3.70
N ASP A 57 0.60 -5.76 4.84
CA ASP A 57 1.35 -4.51 4.92
C ASP A 57 2.85 -4.74 4.63
N ASN A 58 3.60 -3.65 4.51
CA ASN A 58 5.02 -3.68 4.15
C ASN A 58 5.93 -3.65 5.39
N ALA A 59 5.43 -3.98 6.58
CA ALA A 59 6.29 -4.15 7.73
C ALA A 59 7.32 -5.25 7.45
N ALA A 60 8.57 -5.05 7.90
CA ALA A 60 9.65 -5.99 7.64
C ALA A 60 9.33 -7.42 8.12
N SER A 61 8.60 -7.57 9.23
CA SER A 61 8.12 -8.86 9.74
C SER A 61 7.10 -9.52 8.80
N MET A 62 6.18 -8.75 8.21
CA MET A 62 5.18 -9.25 7.27
C MET A 62 5.79 -9.64 5.92
N ILE A 63 6.73 -8.84 5.41
CA ILE A 63 7.46 -9.16 4.17
C ILE A 63 8.22 -10.47 4.38
N LYS A 64 9.06 -10.55 5.42
CA LYS A 64 9.83 -11.76 5.72
C LYS A 64 8.95 -12.99 5.96
N ALA A 65 7.78 -12.82 6.57
CA ALA A 65 6.88 -13.92 6.87
C ALA A 65 6.28 -14.56 5.61
N PHE A 66 5.99 -13.78 4.57
CA PHE A 66 5.20 -14.25 3.42
C PHE A 66 5.88 -14.06 2.07
N GLN A 67 7.15 -13.63 2.03
CA GLN A 67 7.91 -13.42 0.79
C GLN A 67 7.86 -14.65 -0.14
N PHE A 68 7.96 -15.84 0.45
CA PHE A 68 7.91 -17.12 -0.25
C PHE A 68 6.58 -17.86 0.00
N GLY A 69 5.49 -17.13 0.22
CA GLY A 69 4.18 -17.74 0.49
C GLY A 69 4.09 -18.45 1.85
N LEU A 70 3.11 -19.35 1.99
CA LEU A 70 2.80 -20.04 3.25
C LEU A 70 3.54 -21.35 3.46
N ASP A 71 4.00 -22.01 2.40
CA ASP A 71 4.41 -23.42 2.45
C ASP A 71 5.93 -23.62 2.50
N VAL A 72 6.70 -22.55 2.69
CA VAL A 72 8.15 -22.64 2.85
C VAL A 72 8.54 -22.88 4.31
N GLU A 73 9.36 -23.90 4.54
CA GLU A 73 10.14 -24.06 5.77
C GLU A 73 11.32 -23.07 5.69
N LEU A 74 11.35 -22.06 6.57
CA LEU A 74 12.52 -21.19 6.65
C LEU A 74 13.60 -21.94 7.42
N ASP A 75 14.68 -22.31 6.76
CA ASP A 75 15.85 -22.86 7.44
C ASP A 75 16.52 -21.79 8.32
N GLU A 76 16.61 -22.06 9.62
CA GLU A 76 17.19 -21.15 10.63
C GLU A 76 18.74 -21.08 10.58
N THR A 77 19.40 -21.71 9.61
CA THR A 77 20.86 -21.97 9.68
C THR A 77 21.76 -20.87 9.10
N ASN A 78 21.22 -19.80 8.49
CA ASN A 78 22.05 -18.75 7.87
C ASN A 78 22.18 -17.44 8.66
N ASN A 79 22.26 -17.53 9.99
CA ASN A 79 22.51 -16.40 10.90
C ASN A 79 23.99 -16.21 11.29
N ASN A 80 24.94 -16.83 10.59
CA ASN A 80 26.38 -16.66 10.87
C ASN A 80 27.09 -15.73 9.88
N ALA A 81 26.49 -14.57 9.57
CA ALA A 81 27.24 -13.43 9.05
C ALA A 81 27.59 -12.50 10.22
N ASN A 82 28.73 -12.81 10.86
CA ASN A 82 29.52 -11.99 11.79
C ASN A 82 28.86 -10.72 12.36
N ILE A 83 28.19 -10.85 13.51
CA ILE A 83 28.03 -9.74 14.45
C ILE A 83 29.18 -9.84 15.45
N THR A 84 30.24 -9.07 15.21
CA THR A 84 31.28 -8.85 16.22
C THR A 84 30.67 -8.05 17.36
N SER A 85 30.37 -8.75 18.44
CA SER A 85 30.03 -8.18 19.74
C SER A 85 31.22 -7.39 20.30
N SER A 86 31.13 -6.07 20.36
CA SER A 86 31.88 -5.30 21.36
C SER A 86 31.01 -5.13 22.61
N GLN A 87 31.52 -5.67 23.71
CA GLN A 87 30.96 -5.62 25.05
C GLN A 87 30.73 -4.17 25.52
N GLY A 88 29.58 -3.92 26.14
CA GLY A 88 29.26 -2.69 26.87
C GLY A 88 28.16 -2.95 27.89
N SER A 89 28.54 -2.90 29.17
CA SER A 89 27.81 -3.26 30.39
C SER A 89 26.46 -2.56 30.61
N LEU A 90 25.57 -3.26 31.33
CA LEU A 90 24.25 -2.84 31.83
C LEU A 90 24.26 -1.54 32.66
N CYS A 91 23.20 -0.75 32.52
CA CYS A 91 22.45 -0.19 33.67
C CYS A 91 21.00 0.14 33.29
N ASP A 92 20.05 -0.33 34.12
CA ASP A 92 18.64 0.06 34.13
C ASP A 92 18.47 1.52 34.56
N LYS A 93 17.67 2.29 33.82
CA LYS A 93 16.75 3.32 34.36
C LYS A 93 15.60 3.56 33.37
N ASP A 94 14.39 3.50 33.91
CA ASP A 94 13.16 4.04 33.31
C ASP A 94 13.33 5.53 32.97
N ASP A 95 12.90 5.93 31.77
CA ASP A 95 12.01 7.06 31.49
C ASP A 95 12.03 7.41 29.99
N ILE A 96 10.83 7.37 29.38
CA ILE A 96 10.30 8.19 28.29
C ILE A 96 11.33 8.88 27.37
N ILE A 97 11.36 8.54 26.06
CA ILE A 97 11.58 9.47 24.92
C ILE A 97 11.25 8.78 23.57
N ASP A 98 10.53 9.53 22.74
CA ASP A 98 10.33 9.49 21.27
C ASP A 98 10.26 8.17 20.50
N ASP A 99 9.03 7.83 20.08
CA ASP A 99 8.74 6.90 18.98
C ASP A 99 8.90 7.58 17.59
N ASP A 100 9.87 8.50 17.47
CA ASP A 100 10.08 9.37 16.30
C ASP A 100 11.45 9.12 15.67
N GLU A 101 11.80 7.86 15.41
CA GLU A 101 12.97 7.53 14.57
C GLU A 101 12.81 6.20 13.81
N CYS A 102 11.85 6.13 12.89
CA CYS A 102 11.89 5.13 11.82
C CYS A 102 12.68 5.73 10.65
N VAL A 103 14.00 5.74 10.83
CA VAL A 103 14.99 6.07 9.79
C VAL A 103 14.73 5.19 8.57
N LEU A 104 14.79 5.85 7.42
CA LEU A 104 14.88 5.30 6.09
C LEU A 104 15.94 4.19 6.04
N GLN A 105 15.54 2.95 6.28
CA GLN A 105 16.22 1.80 5.70
C GLN A 105 15.35 1.34 4.53
N LEU A 106 15.64 1.96 3.38
CA LEU A 106 15.70 1.21 2.13
C LEU A 106 16.60 0.00 2.41
N VAL A 107 15.99 -1.12 2.79
CA VAL A 107 16.70 -2.39 2.90
C VAL A 107 17.00 -2.79 1.45
N ASN A 108 18.14 -2.31 0.96
CA ASN A 108 18.86 -2.96 -0.13
C ASN A 108 19.26 -4.34 0.40
N TRP A 109 18.40 -5.33 0.23
CA TRP A 109 18.78 -6.73 0.33
C TRP A 109 19.05 -7.23 -1.08
N TYR A 110 20.29 -7.01 -1.53
CA TYR A 110 20.89 -7.82 -2.59
C TYR A 110 21.37 -9.10 -1.91
N PRO A 111 20.81 -10.28 -2.21
CA PRO A 111 21.51 -11.51 -1.93
C PRO A 111 22.58 -11.67 -3.01
N ASP A 112 23.82 -11.28 -2.68
CA ASP A 112 24.98 -11.90 -3.33
C ASP A 112 25.03 -13.36 -2.88
N ALA A 113 24.54 -14.27 -3.73
CA ALA A 113 25.01 -15.65 -3.76
C ALA A 113 24.50 -16.34 -5.03
N HIS A 114 25.46 -16.69 -5.88
CA HIS A 114 25.38 -17.85 -6.75
C HIS A 114 24.94 -19.07 -5.93
N ASP A 115 23.66 -19.42 -6.01
CA ASP A 115 23.22 -20.79 -5.76
C ASP A 115 22.24 -21.14 -6.88
N GLU A 116 22.69 -22.04 -7.76
CA GLU A 116 21.85 -22.72 -8.74
C GLU A 116 20.84 -23.61 -7.99
N ALA A 117 19.80 -23.00 -7.44
CA ALA A 117 18.59 -23.72 -7.08
C ALA A 117 17.94 -24.16 -8.40
N THR A 118 18.03 -25.47 -8.66
CA THR A 118 17.45 -26.12 -9.83
C THR A 118 15.97 -25.72 -10.01
N SER A 119 15.66 -25.25 -11.22
CA SER A 119 14.37 -24.70 -11.68
C SER A 119 13.15 -25.60 -11.44
N GLU A 120 13.34 -26.85 -11.00
CA GLU A 120 12.27 -27.83 -10.73
C GLU A 120 11.70 -27.78 -9.30
N SER A 121 12.36 -27.14 -8.33
CA SER A 121 11.83 -27.05 -6.95
C SER A 121 10.90 -25.85 -6.70
N LEU A 122 10.74 -24.96 -7.70
CA LEU A 122 9.83 -23.82 -7.67
C LEU A 122 8.38 -24.17 -8.02
N LEU A 123 8.11 -25.43 -8.39
CA LEU A 123 6.80 -25.93 -8.81
C LEU A 123 5.75 -26.04 -7.68
N CYS A 124 6.08 -25.64 -6.46
CA CYS A 124 5.20 -25.73 -5.28
C CYS A 124 4.83 -24.37 -4.64
N LEU A 125 5.04 -23.23 -5.31
CA LEU A 125 4.79 -21.88 -4.76
C LEU A 125 3.55 -21.21 -5.37
N ASN A 126 2.38 -21.85 -5.30
CA ASN A 126 1.13 -21.30 -5.86
C ASN A 126 0.62 -20.02 -5.17
N THR A 127 1.26 -19.56 -4.10
CA THR A 127 0.80 -18.40 -3.32
C THR A 127 1.87 -17.31 -3.27
N LYS A 128 1.68 -16.27 -4.10
CA LYS A 128 2.53 -15.07 -4.09
C LYS A 128 1.99 -14.02 -3.11
N ARG A 129 2.90 -13.36 -2.39
CA ARG A 129 2.58 -12.19 -1.57
C ARG A 129 2.47 -10.93 -2.44
N LEU A 130 1.41 -10.17 -2.22
CA LEU A 130 1.23 -8.82 -2.71
C LEU A 130 1.36 -7.81 -1.56
N SER A 131 1.92 -6.65 -1.87
CA SER A 131 1.99 -5.52 -0.94
C SER A 131 0.63 -4.83 -0.84
N CYS A 132 0.25 -4.41 0.36
CA CYS A 132 -0.99 -3.65 0.58
C CYS A 132 -0.91 -2.27 -0.08
N PHE A 133 -1.77 -2.01 -1.07
CA PHE A 133 -1.81 -0.75 -1.80
C PHE A 133 -2.08 0.45 -0.88
N ALA A 134 -3.11 0.38 -0.03
CA ALA A 134 -3.46 1.45 0.90
C ALA A 134 -2.28 1.81 1.82
N HIS A 135 -1.64 0.80 2.40
CA HIS A 135 -0.47 1.02 3.25
C HIS A 135 0.72 1.63 2.48
N SER A 136 1.00 1.17 1.26
CA SER A 136 2.03 1.77 0.42
C SER A 136 1.73 3.25 0.13
N LEU A 137 0.47 3.57 -0.19
CA LEU A 137 0.03 4.95 -0.47
C LEU A 137 0.13 5.84 0.77
N GLN A 138 -0.24 5.31 1.94
CA GLN A 138 -0.06 5.98 3.23
C GLN A 138 1.41 6.38 3.47
N LEU A 139 2.34 5.47 3.17
CA LEU A 139 3.76 5.73 3.31
C LEU A 139 4.24 6.80 2.31
N THR A 140 3.71 6.80 1.08
CA THR A 140 3.97 7.87 0.10
C THR A 140 3.59 9.24 0.65
N VAL A 141 2.35 9.37 1.16
CA VAL A 141 1.86 10.65 1.73
C VAL A 141 2.72 11.08 2.91
N ARG A 142 3.06 10.15 3.80
CA ARG A 142 3.93 10.43 4.96
C ARG A 142 5.30 10.97 4.52
N ASP A 143 5.91 10.39 3.50
CA ASP A 143 7.20 10.86 2.98
C ASP A 143 7.09 12.28 2.42
N GLY A 144 5.99 12.61 1.73
CA GLY A 144 5.71 13.97 1.27
C GLY A 144 5.57 14.97 2.42
N LEU A 145 4.75 14.64 3.43
CA LEU A 145 4.51 15.50 4.59
C LEU A 145 5.78 15.79 5.41
N LYS A 146 6.75 14.86 5.46
CA LYS A 146 8.06 15.09 6.09
C LYS A 146 8.82 16.27 5.47
N LYS A 147 8.53 16.65 4.22
CA LYS A 147 9.16 17.81 3.55
C LYS A 147 8.49 19.14 3.85
N ILE A 148 7.44 19.16 4.66
CA ILE A 148 6.77 20.39 5.10
C ILE A 148 6.78 20.50 6.63
N PRO A 149 7.94 20.78 7.26
CA PRO A 149 8.00 20.98 8.71
C PRO A 149 7.10 22.12 9.19
N CYS A 150 6.87 23.12 8.32
CA CYS A 150 6.03 24.27 8.63
C CYS A 150 4.54 23.91 8.81
N ILE A 151 4.06 22.76 8.34
CA ILE A 151 2.65 22.34 8.53
C ILE A 151 2.37 21.81 9.94
N LYS A 152 3.40 21.37 10.68
CA LYS A 152 3.23 20.86 12.04
C LYS A 152 2.60 21.90 12.97
N LYS A 153 2.95 23.18 12.82
CA LYS A 153 2.41 24.29 13.65
C LYS A 153 0.94 24.60 13.33
N PRO A 154 0.54 24.83 12.06
CA PRO A 154 -0.87 24.90 11.66
C PRO A 154 -1.65 23.66 12.10
N LEU A 155 -1.12 22.46 11.92
CA LEU A 155 -1.80 21.22 12.32
C LEU A 155 -2.00 21.13 13.84
N ALA A 156 -1.01 21.51 14.65
CA ALA A 156 -1.16 21.59 16.10
C ALA A 156 -2.23 22.60 16.51
N LYS A 157 -2.25 23.80 15.89
CA LYS A 157 -3.34 24.79 16.08
C LYS A 157 -4.69 24.19 15.69
N CYS A 158 -4.72 23.42 14.61
CA CYS A 158 -5.92 22.75 14.14
C CYS A 158 -6.46 21.74 15.15
N HIS A 159 -5.59 20.92 15.74
CA HIS A 159 -5.96 19.99 16.80
C HIS A 159 -6.48 20.71 18.05
N THR A 160 -5.87 21.84 18.43
CA THR A 160 -6.37 22.67 19.54
C THR A 160 -7.74 23.26 19.23
N LEU A 161 -7.98 23.74 18.00
CA LEU A 161 -9.30 24.24 17.61
C LEU A 161 -10.37 23.14 17.61
N ALA A 162 -10.02 21.93 17.15
CA ALA A 162 -10.90 20.78 17.21
C ALA A 162 -11.24 20.36 18.65
N SER A 163 -10.27 20.41 19.57
CA SER A 163 -10.54 20.08 20.98
C SER A 163 -11.42 21.13 21.67
N LEU A 164 -11.36 22.38 21.22
CA LEU A 164 -12.21 23.48 21.70
C LEU A 164 -13.58 23.54 20.99
N ALA A 165 -13.82 22.71 19.98
CA ALA A 165 -15.05 22.74 19.18
C ALA A 165 -16.33 22.54 20.01
N HIS A 166 -16.27 21.77 21.11
CA HIS A 166 -17.38 21.61 22.05
C HIS A 166 -17.85 22.92 22.70
N GLN A 167 -17.03 23.97 22.64
CA GLN A 167 -17.35 25.29 23.17
C GLN A 167 -18.13 26.16 22.16
N SER A 168 -18.34 25.69 20.93
CA SER A 168 -19.06 26.43 19.88
C SER A 168 -19.92 25.51 19.01
N MET A 169 -21.25 25.67 19.07
CA MET A 169 -22.20 24.89 18.26
C MET A 169 -21.94 25.02 16.75
N LYS A 170 -21.47 26.18 16.27
CA LYS A 170 -21.18 26.42 14.85
C LYS A 170 -19.98 25.61 14.36
N ILE A 171 -18.95 25.48 15.19
CA ILE A 171 -17.75 24.67 14.88
C ILE A 171 -18.10 23.18 14.98
N GLN A 172 -18.91 22.82 15.99
CA GLN A 172 -19.39 21.46 16.18
C GLN A 172 -20.24 20.97 15.00
N GLU A 173 -21.18 21.77 14.49
CA GLU A 173 -22.05 21.39 13.37
C GLU A 173 -21.30 21.20 12.04
N LEU A 174 -20.28 22.03 11.78
CA LEU A 174 -19.38 21.90 10.62
C LEU A 174 -18.45 20.68 10.74
N LEU A 175 -17.86 20.44 11.92
CA LEU A 175 -17.08 19.24 12.19
C LEU A 175 -17.94 17.99 12.15
N GLU A 176 -19.20 18.02 12.59
CA GLU A 176 -20.14 16.91 12.48
C GLU A 176 -20.52 16.61 11.02
N THR A 177 -20.63 17.62 10.17
CA THR A 177 -20.93 17.44 8.74
C THR A 177 -19.80 16.70 8.02
N LEU A 178 -18.54 17.00 8.36
CA LEU A 178 -17.36 16.34 7.79
C LEU A 178 -16.97 15.04 8.53
N SER A 179 -17.23 14.95 9.83
CA SER A 179 -16.96 13.73 10.63
C SER A 179 -18.00 12.63 10.44
N LYS A 180 -19.25 12.94 10.02
CA LYS A 180 -20.22 11.93 9.57
C LYS A 180 -19.73 11.15 8.33
N GLN A 181 -18.75 11.68 7.59
CA GLN A 181 -18.08 10.97 6.49
C GLN A 181 -16.92 10.07 6.98
N ILE A 182 -16.48 10.21 8.24
CA ILE A 182 -15.41 9.41 8.84
C ILE A 182 -16.01 8.09 9.34
N LYS A 183 -15.96 7.05 8.51
CA LYS A 183 -16.23 5.68 9.00
C LYS A 183 -15.12 5.29 9.99
N PRO A 184 -15.43 4.87 11.23
CA PRO A 184 -14.42 4.71 12.29
C PRO A 184 -13.54 3.46 12.19
N ALA A 185 -13.38 2.85 11.01
CA ALA A 185 -12.85 1.49 10.97
C ALA A 185 -11.34 1.37 10.78
N ASN A 186 -10.64 2.32 10.12
CA ASN A 186 -9.19 2.29 9.94
C ASN A 186 -8.70 3.64 9.40
N VAL A 187 -8.99 4.74 10.10
CA VAL A 187 -8.54 6.06 9.66
C VAL A 187 -7.01 6.08 9.73
N GLU A 188 -6.37 5.86 8.59
CA GLU A 188 -4.96 6.16 8.43
C GLU A 188 -4.77 7.60 8.94
N ARG A 189 -3.91 7.77 9.95
CA ARG A 189 -3.85 9.01 10.76
C ARG A 189 -3.84 10.30 9.92
N TRP A 190 -3.23 10.27 8.73
CA TRP A 190 -3.17 11.40 7.81
C TRP A 190 -4.52 11.76 7.14
N ASN A 191 -5.44 10.81 6.93
CA ASN A 191 -6.78 11.11 6.39
C ASN A 191 -7.58 11.97 7.37
N ALA A 192 -7.49 11.66 8.68
CA ALA A 192 -8.08 12.50 9.72
C ALA A 192 -7.45 13.89 9.75
N GLU A 193 -6.12 13.96 9.64
CA GLU A 193 -5.37 15.23 9.63
C GLU A 193 -5.76 16.09 8.43
N LEU A 194 -5.88 15.53 7.23
CA LEU A 194 -6.29 16.27 6.04
C LEU A 194 -7.73 16.80 6.17
N LEU A 195 -8.66 15.96 6.66
CA LEU A 195 -10.04 16.40 6.90
C LEU A 195 -10.12 17.51 7.95
N LEU A 196 -9.28 17.46 8.98
CA LEU A 196 -9.18 18.52 9.98
C LEU A 196 -8.66 19.82 9.35
N ILE A 197 -7.62 19.75 8.52
CA ILE A 197 -7.10 20.90 7.77
C ILE A 197 -8.22 21.48 6.88
N LYS A 198 -8.90 20.66 6.07
CA LYS A 198 -10.05 21.08 5.25
C LYS A 198 -11.12 21.82 6.05
N SER A 199 -11.51 21.24 7.19
CA SER A 199 -12.53 21.82 8.07
C SER A 199 -12.16 23.23 8.52
N ILE A 200 -10.89 23.45 8.85
CA ILE A 200 -10.41 24.73 9.39
C ILE A 200 -10.16 25.76 8.29
N VAL A 201 -9.69 25.35 7.12
CA VAL A 201 -9.61 26.24 5.94
C VAL A 201 -10.99 26.77 5.57
N LEU A 202 -12.02 25.92 5.61
CA LEU A 202 -13.40 26.31 5.37
C LEU A 202 -13.93 27.31 6.42
N ILE A 203 -13.57 27.13 7.69
CA ILE A 203 -13.99 28.01 8.80
C ILE A 203 -13.22 29.34 8.79
N GLY A 204 -11.92 29.30 8.47
CA GLY A 204 -10.95 30.37 8.69
C GLY A 204 -10.80 31.39 7.57
N GLN A 205 -11.70 31.42 6.59
CA GLN A 205 -11.58 32.25 5.36
C GLN A 205 -11.31 33.75 5.59
N ASN A 206 -11.46 34.29 6.81
CA ASN A 206 -11.24 35.72 7.10
C ASN A 206 -10.10 36.07 8.08
N GLU A 207 -9.45 35.12 8.78
CA GLU A 207 -8.52 35.48 9.88
C GLU A 207 -7.13 34.83 9.86
N LEU A 208 -6.88 33.80 9.05
CA LEU A 208 -5.57 33.12 9.04
C LEU A 208 -4.85 33.27 7.70
N THR A 209 -4.05 34.32 7.56
CA THR A 209 -3.14 34.53 6.41
C THR A 209 -2.01 33.49 6.32
N GLU A 210 -1.81 32.64 7.34
CA GLU A 210 -0.92 31.47 7.30
C GLU A 210 -1.51 30.25 6.52
N ILE A 211 -2.76 30.35 6.01
CA ILE A 211 -3.51 29.25 5.37
C ILE A 211 -3.27 29.07 3.87
N THR A 212 -2.57 29.97 3.17
CA THR A 212 -2.27 29.77 1.73
C THR A 212 -1.48 28.48 1.46
N ASN A 213 -0.61 28.06 2.39
CA ASN A 213 0.04 26.75 2.32
C ASN A 213 -0.92 25.59 2.58
N ALA A 214 -1.99 25.79 3.35
CA ALA A 214 -2.95 24.74 3.70
C ALA A 214 -3.92 24.45 2.54
N THR A 215 -4.32 25.45 1.76
CA THR A 215 -5.06 25.21 0.49
C THR A 215 -4.18 24.46 -0.51
N GLU A 216 -2.93 24.87 -0.67
CA GLU A 216 -1.96 24.17 -1.56
C GLU A 216 -1.75 22.71 -1.13
N VAL A 217 -1.70 22.42 0.18
CA VAL A 217 -1.63 21.05 0.71
C VAL A 217 -2.89 20.25 0.41
N ILE A 218 -4.08 20.87 0.55
CA ILE A 218 -5.35 20.22 0.23
C ILE A 218 -5.36 19.83 -1.25
N ASP A 219 -5.07 20.78 -2.14
CA ASP A 219 -5.06 20.52 -3.59
C ASP A 219 -4.06 19.40 -3.97
N ILE A 220 -2.90 19.34 -3.29
CA ILE A 220 -1.92 18.27 -3.51
C ILE A 220 -2.43 16.91 -3.01
N LEU A 221 -3.03 16.85 -1.81
CA LEU A 221 -3.36 15.58 -1.13
C LEU A 221 -4.78 15.07 -1.37
N ASP A 222 -5.67 15.88 -1.94
CA ASP A 222 -7.06 15.48 -2.17
C ASP A 222 -7.21 14.23 -3.04
N PRO A 223 -6.53 14.11 -4.18
CA PRO A 223 -6.58 12.89 -4.98
C PRO A 223 -6.05 11.66 -4.21
N PHE A 224 -5.05 11.83 -3.33
CA PHE A 224 -4.57 10.74 -2.49
C PHE A 224 -5.65 10.31 -1.50
N TYR A 225 -6.35 11.27 -0.89
CA TYR A 225 -7.41 10.98 0.08
C TYR A 225 -8.56 10.23 -0.58
N ASP A 226 -9.00 10.69 -1.75
CA ASP A 226 -10.06 10.06 -2.51
C ASP A 226 -9.71 8.62 -2.86
N VAL A 227 -8.50 8.38 -3.39
CA VAL A 227 -8.02 7.02 -3.69
C VAL A 227 -8.02 6.16 -2.42
N THR A 228 -7.46 6.64 -1.32
CA THR A 228 -7.36 5.88 -0.07
C THR A 228 -8.73 5.48 0.49
N ILE A 229 -9.71 6.39 0.49
CA ILE A 229 -11.07 6.10 0.98
C ILE A 229 -11.73 5.01 0.14
N HIS A 230 -11.55 5.02 -1.18
CA HIS A 230 -12.14 4.01 -2.06
C HIS A 230 -11.48 2.64 -1.88
N VAL A 231 -10.15 2.56 -1.82
CA VAL A 231 -9.44 1.26 -1.71
C VAL A 231 -9.54 0.61 -0.34
N GLN A 232 -9.93 1.36 0.69
CA GLN A 232 -10.22 0.84 2.03
C GLN A 232 -11.67 0.34 2.18
N SER A 233 -12.53 0.53 1.17
CA SER A 233 -13.89 0.01 1.17
C SER A 233 -13.88 -1.53 1.10
N GLN A 234 -14.51 -2.19 2.09
CA GLN A 234 -14.52 -3.65 2.19
C GLN A 234 -15.49 -4.35 1.21
N ALA A 235 -16.36 -3.60 0.53
CA ALA A 235 -17.44 -4.13 -0.32
C ALA A 235 -17.22 -3.94 -1.83
N VAL A 236 -16.03 -3.51 -2.24
CA VAL A 236 -15.71 -3.19 -3.64
C VAL A 236 -14.45 -3.95 -4.07
N VAL A 237 -14.38 -4.33 -5.35
CA VAL A 237 -13.13 -4.83 -5.93
C VAL A 237 -12.16 -3.65 -6.05
N THR A 238 -11.13 -3.62 -5.20
CA THR A 238 -10.21 -2.48 -5.13
C THR A 238 -8.91 -2.73 -5.92
N LEU A 239 -8.62 -3.98 -6.27
CA LEU A 239 -7.42 -4.33 -7.03
C LEU A 239 -7.41 -3.71 -8.43
N SER A 240 -8.57 -3.60 -9.09
CA SER A 240 -8.73 -2.96 -10.40
C SER A 240 -8.45 -1.46 -10.37
N MET A 241 -8.56 -0.84 -9.19
CA MET A 241 -8.31 0.60 -9.00
C MET A 241 -6.83 0.94 -8.89
N VAL A 242 -5.95 -0.03 -8.62
CA VAL A 242 -4.53 0.22 -8.32
C VAL A 242 -3.81 0.93 -9.47
N VAL A 243 -3.86 0.37 -10.68
CA VAL A 243 -3.19 0.96 -11.86
C VAL A 243 -3.80 2.33 -12.22
N PRO A 244 -5.14 2.47 -12.38
CA PRO A 244 -5.76 3.77 -12.63
C PRO A 244 -5.38 4.82 -11.59
N SER A 245 -5.38 4.46 -10.30
CA SER A 245 -5.04 5.40 -9.22
C SER A 245 -3.59 5.87 -9.32
N ILE A 246 -2.64 4.97 -9.59
CA ILE A 246 -1.22 5.36 -9.74
C ILE A 246 -1.05 6.32 -10.92
N VAL A 247 -1.70 6.03 -12.05
CA VAL A 247 -1.65 6.89 -13.24
C VAL A 247 -2.25 8.27 -12.93
N HIS A 248 -3.43 8.29 -12.31
CA HIS A 248 -4.12 9.52 -11.91
C HIS A 248 -3.27 10.37 -10.96
N LEU A 249 -2.71 9.76 -9.91
CA LEU A 249 -1.87 10.45 -8.93
C LEU A 249 -0.57 10.99 -9.55
N LEU A 250 0.06 10.24 -10.46
CA LEU A 250 1.24 10.73 -11.19
C LEU A 250 0.90 11.91 -12.10
N ALA A 251 -0.21 11.82 -12.85
CA ALA A 251 -0.69 12.91 -13.70
C ALA A 251 -0.98 14.17 -12.89
N HIS A 252 -1.71 14.04 -11.78
CA HIS A 252 -1.99 15.11 -10.82
C HIS A 252 -0.71 15.78 -10.32
N LEU A 253 0.26 14.99 -9.84
CA LEU A 253 1.53 15.54 -9.33
C LEU A 253 2.35 16.26 -10.41
N ILE A 254 2.25 15.82 -11.67
CA ILE A 254 2.90 16.50 -12.81
C ILE A 254 2.20 17.82 -13.12
N GLU A 255 0.88 17.84 -13.10
CA GLU A 255 0.05 19.02 -13.40
C GLU A 255 0.18 20.08 -12.32
N ILE A 256 -0.06 19.72 -11.06
CA ILE A 256 -0.01 20.68 -9.97
C ILE A 256 1.38 21.32 -9.86
N LYS A 257 2.45 20.58 -10.17
CA LYS A 257 3.84 21.10 -10.15
C LYS A 257 4.05 22.36 -11.00
N THR A 258 3.27 22.58 -12.06
CA THR A 258 3.41 23.79 -12.89
C THR A 258 2.89 25.04 -12.21
N ASP A 259 1.97 24.88 -11.25
CA ASP A 259 1.19 25.97 -10.67
C ASP A 259 1.62 26.32 -9.25
N LEU A 260 2.50 25.50 -8.65
CA LEU A 260 2.93 25.65 -7.25
C LEU A 260 4.02 26.71 -7.06
N ALA A 261 3.86 27.52 -6.01
CA ALA A 261 4.84 28.51 -5.59
C ALA A 261 5.78 27.97 -4.49
N LEU A 262 5.25 27.23 -3.51
CA LEU A 262 5.95 26.97 -2.24
C LEU A 262 6.19 25.48 -1.96
N LEU A 263 5.28 24.57 -2.36
CA LEU A 263 5.32 23.15 -1.97
C LEU A 263 5.97 22.22 -3.00
N LYS A 264 6.81 22.76 -3.90
CA LYS A 264 7.53 21.98 -4.94
C LYS A 264 8.34 20.81 -4.35
N ALA A 265 8.92 20.99 -3.16
CA ALA A 265 9.69 19.95 -2.48
C ALA A 265 8.80 18.77 -2.03
N MET A 266 7.58 19.04 -1.55
CA MET A 266 6.61 18.01 -1.18
C MET A 266 6.19 17.22 -2.42
N VAL A 267 5.79 17.90 -3.49
CA VAL A 267 5.36 17.23 -4.74
C VAL A 267 6.45 16.37 -5.33
N LYS A 268 7.70 16.87 -5.38
CA LYS A 268 8.84 16.07 -5.82
C LYS A 268 9.04 14.82 -4.95
N GLN A 269 8.86 14.94 -3.64
CA GLN A 269 9.01 13.82 -2.72
C GLN A 269 7.84 12.82 -2.82
N LEU A 270 6.61 13.28 -3.00
CA LEU A 270 5.44 12.44 -3.25
C LEU A 270 5.64 11.66 -4.55
N GLN A 271 6.02 12.34 -5.63
CA GLN A 271 6.28 11.71 -6.92
C GLN A 271 7.36 10.64 -6.80
N SER A 272 8.52 10.98 -6.23
CA SER A 272 9.62 10.03 -6.04
C SER A 272 9.23 8.84 -5.16
N SER A 273 8.48 9.07 -4.07
CA SER A 273 8.02 7.99 -3.19
C SER A 273 6.97 7.10 -3.87
N LEU A 274 6.08 7.68 -4.70
CA LEU A 274 5.12 6.93 -5.50
C LEU A 274 5.82 6.06 -6.56
N GLU A 275 6.75 6.63 -7.32
CA GLU A 275 7.54 5.91 -8.33
C GLU A 275 8.36 4.77 -7.74
N GLN A 276 8.97 4.97 -6.56
CA GLN A 276 9.74 3.94 -5.87
C GLN A 276 8.87 2.82 -5.32
N ARG A 277 7.76 3.14 -4.65
CA ARG A 277 6.90 2.15 -3.98
C ARG A 277 6.05 1.33 -4.93
N PHE A 278 5.81 1.85 -6.14
CA PHE A 278 5.03 1.21 -7.19
C PHE A 278 5.86 0.96 -8.45
N SER A 279 7.17 0.75 -8.29
CA SER A 279 8.14 0.74 -9.40
C SER A 279 7.82 -0.31 -10.47
N GLY A 280 7.29 -1.47 -10.11
CA GLY A 280 6.91 -2.51 -11.07
C GLY A 280 5.78 -2.07 -12.00
N ILE A 281 4.80 -1.31 -11.48
CA ILE A 281 3.74 -0.70 -12.30
C ILE A 281 4.35 0.44 -13.13
N VAL A 282 5.11 1.35 -12.50
CA VAL A 282 5.65 2.54 -13.17
C VAL A 282 6.62 2.18 -14.30
N LYS A 283 7.55 1.25 -14.06
CA LYS A 283 8.46 0.74 -15.10
C LYS A 283 7.69 0.16 -16.27
N ARG A 284 6.66 -0.66 -16.01
CA ARG A 284 5.82 -1.25 -17.06
C ARG A 284 5.10 -0.18 -17.87
N LEU A 285 4.53 0.80 -17.20
CA LEU A 285 3.90 1.94 -17.87
C LEU A 285 4.92 2.64 -18.76
N GLN A 286 6.13 2.88 -18.28
CA GLN A 286 7.24 3.54 -18.99
C GLN A 286 7.97 2.65 -20.02
N LEU A 287 7.43 1.48 -20.36
CA LEU A 287 8.04 0.52 -21.29
C LEU A 287 9.47 0.09 -20.89
N GLN A 288 9.75 0.08 -19.59
CA GLN A 288 11.01 -0.40 -19.01
C GLN A 288 10.89 -1.85 -18.56
N GLU A 289 12.04 -2.52 -18.44
CA GLU A 289 12.14 -3.87 -17.91
C GLU A 289 11.68 -3.94 -16.44
N VAL A 290 10.86 -4.94 -16.12
CA VAL A 290 10.29 -5.17 -14.78
C VAL A 290 10.87 -6.46 -14.22
N ASN A 291 11.47 -6.38 -13.04
CA ASN A 291 11.96 -7.54 -12.31
C ASN A 291 10.90 -8.04 -11.31
N ASP A 292 10.93 -9.33 -10.98
CA ASP A 292 10.01 -9.88 -9.97
C ASP A 292 10.18 -9.26 -8.58
N THR A 293 11.39 -8.76 -8.28
CA THR A 293 11.72 -8.06 -7.04
C THR A 293 11.21 -6.62 -7.00
N ASP A 294 10.79 -6.05 -8.12
CA ASP A 294 10.22 -4.70 -8.14
C ASP A 294 8.88 -4.69 -7.38
N PRO A 295 8.68 -3.73 -6.44
CA PRO A 295 7.39 -3.51 -5.81
C PRO A 295 6.25 -3.41 -6.83
N PHE A 296 5.16 -4.15 -6.58
CA PHE A 296 3.99 -4.17 -7.47
C PHE A 296 4.29 -4.66 -8.91
N SER A 297 5.28 -5.53 -9.09
CA SER A 297 5.60 -6.15 -10.40
C SER A 297 4.55 -7.14 -10.93
N ASP A 298 3.70 -7.69 -10.05
CA ASP A 298 2.74 -8.75 -10.37
C ASP A 298 1.77 -8.33 -11.49
N PRO A 299 1.64 -9.13 -12.58
CA PRO A 299 0.73 -8.84 -13.68
C PRO A 299 -0.74 -8.63 -13.27
N ILE A 300 -1.16 -9.20 -12.13
CA ILE A 300 -2.55 -9.19 -11.68
C ILE A 300 -3.13 -7.78 -11.56
N TYR A 301 -2.31 -6.76 -11.28
CA TYR A 301 -2.77 -5.36 -11.20
C TYR A 301 -3.30 -4.85 -12.54
N PHE A 302 -2.62 -5.20 -13.64
CA PHE A 302 -3.04 -4.83 -15.00
C PHE A 302 -4.20 -5.69 -15.48
N VAL A 303 -4.18 -7.00 -15.17
CA VAL A 303 -5.30 -7.91 -15.45
C VAL A 303 -6.58 -7.39 -14.80
N ALA A 304 -6.53 -7.06 -13.50
CA ALA A 304 -7.67 -6.55 -12.76
C ALA A 304 -8.19 -5.22 -13.33
N ALA A 305 -7.29 -4.27 -13.64
CA ALA A 305 -7.67 -2.99 -14.21
C ALA A 305 -8.30 -3.13 -15.62
N MET A 306 -7.83 -4.06 -16.44
CA MET A 306 -8.40 -4.31 -17.78
C MET A 306 -9.74 -5.02 -17.74
N LEU A 307 -9.92 -5.97 -16.82
CA LEU A 307 -11.15 -6.75 -16.70
C LEU A 307 -12.29 -5.94 -16.05
N ASP A 308 -11.98 -4.83 -15.38
CA ASP A 308 -12.99 -3.92 -14.85
C ASP A 308 -13.61 -3.07 -15.97
N PRO A 309 -14.91 -3.21 -16.25
CA PRO A 309 -15.58 -2.47 -17.30
C PRO A 309 -15.56 -0.94 -17.11
N SER A 310 -15.39 -0.48 -15.87
CA SER A 310 -15.35 0.94 -15.49
C SER A 310 -14.04 1.59 -15.94
N PHE A 311 -12.96 0.81 -16.03
CA PHE A 311 -11.63 1.31 -16.36
C PHE A 311 -11.20 0.94 -17.77
N LYS A 312 -11.09 -0.36 -18.11
CA LYS A 312 -10.55 -0.81 -19.41
C LYS A 312 -9.28 0.00 -19.76
N TRP A 313 -9.26 0.66 -20.93
CA TRP A 313 -8.17 1.55 -21.35
C TRP A 313 -8.35 3.03 -20.98
N TYR A 314 -9.43 3.42 -20.30
CA TYR A 314 -9.73 4.84 -20.04
C TYR A 314 -8.64 5.54 -19.24
N TRP A 315 -8.02 4.87 -18.26
CA TRP A 315 -6.94 5.46 -17.48
C TRP A 315 -5.70 5.83 -18.34
N MET A 316 -5.53 5.24 -19.54
CA MET A 316 -4.43 5.63 -20.43
C MET A 316 -4.61 7.04 -20.98
N SER A 317 -5.82 7.62 -21.00
CA SER A 317 -6.02 8.98 -21.52
C SER A 317 -5.36 10.05 -20.66
N GLU A 318 -5.12 9.76 -19.38
CA GLU A 318 -4.38 10.64 -18.46
C GLU A 318 -2.86 10.56 -18.69
N MET A 319 -2.40 9.57 -19.46
CA MET A 319 -0.99 9.43 -19.81
C MET A 319 -0.65 10.29 -21.02
N ARG A 320 0.41 11.10 -20.90
CA ARG A 320 0.92 11.96 -21.98
C ARG A 320 1.82 11.17 -22.94
N TYR A 321 1.33 10.06 -23.48
CA TYR A 321 2.06 9.27 -24.48
C TYR A 321 1.92 9.84 -25.89
N ASN A 322 2.94 9.59 -26.71
CA ASN A 322 2.77 9.67 -28.15
C ASN A 322 1.99 8.43 -28.67
N ILE A 323 1.52 8.47 -29.91
CA ILE A 323 0.68 7.39 -30.48
C ILE A 323 1.41 6.03 -30.54
N SER A 324 2.72 6.05 -30.80
CA SER A 324 3.55 4.83 -30.87
C SER A 324 3.63 4.17 -29.50
N ASP A 325 4.08 4.92 -28.48
CA ASP A 325 4.25 4.42 -27.12
C ASP A 325 2.91 3.89 -26.55
N ALA A 326 1.80 4.56 -26.86
CA ALA A 326 0.47 4.11 -26.44
C ALA A 326 0.05 2.80 -27.11
N THR A 327 0.49 2.53 -28.34
CA THR A 327 0.23 1.27 -29.05
C THR A 327 1.10 0.16 -28.47
N ASP A 328 2.40 0.41 -28.31
CA ASP A 328 3.35 -0.54 -27.75
C ASP A 328 2.97 -0.96 -26.32
N LEU A 329 2.52 0.00 -25.49
CA LEU A 329 2.05 -0.29 -24.14
C LEU A 329 0.81 -1.19 -24.14
N LYS A 330 -0.14 -0.94 -25.06
CA LYS A 330 -1.33 -1.79 -25.21
C LYS A 330 -0.98 -3.21 -25.62
N GLU A 331 -0.08 -3.37 -26.59
CA GLU A 331 0.39 -4.69 -27.04
C GLU A 331 1.11 -5.44 -25.90
N ASN A 332 1.99 -4.76 -25.17
CA ASN A 332 2.70 -5.34 -24.02
C ASN A 332 1.74 -5.76 -22.90
N ILE A 333 0.79 -4.91 -22.53
CA ILE A 333 -0.22 -5.24 -21.52
C ILE A 333 -1.11 -6.39 -22.00
N PHE A 334 -1.53 -6.40 -23.27
CA PHE A 334 -2.35 -7.47 -23.81
C PHE A 334 -1.61 -8.82 -23.82
N SER A 335 -0.35 -8.83 -24.26
CA SER A 335 0.50 -10.02 -24.24
C SER A 335 0.69 -10.57 -22.81
N LEU A 336 0.90 -9.67 -21.85
CA LEU A 336 1.00 -10.01 -20.43
C LEU A 336 -0.26 -10.69 -19.92
N ILE A 337 -1.43 -10.09 -20.16
CA ILE A 337 -2.72 -10.62 -19.70
C ILE A 337 -2.99 -11.99 -20.34
N MET A 338 -2.74 -12.12 -21.64
CA MET A 338 -2.93 -13.40 -22.34
C MET A 338 -1.99 -14.49 -21.80
N THR A 339 -0.79 -14.13 -21.37
CA THR A 339 0.16 -15.06 -20.76
C THR A 339 -0.34 -15.53 -19.40
N GLU A 340 -0.80 -14.61 -18.54
CA GLU A 340 -1.36 -14.92 -17.23
C GLU A 340 -2.61 -15.81 -17.36
N CYS A 341 -3.55 -15.47 -18.25
CA CYS A 341 -4.75 -16.28 -18.47
C CYS A 341 -4.41 -17.70 -18.95
N LYS A 342 -3.40 -17.87 -19.81
CA LYS A 342 -2.95 -19.19 -20.28
C LYS A 342 -2.29 -20.00 -19.16
N PHE A 343 -1.53 -19.34 -18.29
CA PHE A 343 -0.91 -19.98 -17.14
C PHE A 343 -1.97 -20.56 -16.20
N GLU A 344 -2.94 -19.73 -15.79
CA GLU A 344 -4.03 -20.15 -14.89
C GLU A 344 -4.90 -21.26 -15.48
N LEU A 345 -5.17 -21.22 -16.79
CA LEU A 345 -5.91 -22.29 -17.48
C LEU A 345 -5.18 -23.64 -17.43
N LYS A 346 -3.86 -23.65 -17.61
CA LYS A 346 -3.06 -24.88 -17.50
C LYS A 346 -3.07 -25.42 -16.07
N SER A 347 -2.85 -24.56 -15.08
CA SER A 347 -2.89 -24.96 -13.67
C SER A 347 -4.25 -25.51 -13.24
N ALA A 348 -5.36 -24.96 -13.78
CA ALA A 348 -6.70 -25.49 -13.54
C ALA A 348 -6.91 -26.89 -14.17
N GLN A 349 -6.41 -27.11 -15.39
CA GLN A 349 -6.49 -28.40 -16.09
C GLN A 349 -5.69 -29.49 -15.38
N GLU A 350 -4.49 -29.18 -14.89
CA GLU A 350 -3.64 -30.11 -14.14
C GLU A 350 -4.31 -30.54 -12.82
N LYS A 351 -4.93 -29.60 -12.11
CA LYS A 351 -5.71 -29.89 -10.88
C LYS A 351 -6.96 -30.75 -11.16
N SER A 352 -7.59 -30.58 -12.32
CA SER A 352 -8.75 -31.38 -12.71
C SER A 352 -8.40 -32.81 -13.13
N ASN A 353 -7.17 -33.05 -13.62
CA ASN A 353 -6.71 -34.37 -14.04
C ASN A 353 -6.09 -35.21 -12.90
N SER A 354 -5.86 -34.57 -11.74
CA SER A 354 -5.24 -35.20 -10.56
C SER A 354 -6.27 -35.64 -9.50
N ASN A 355 -7.56 -35.39 -9.73
CA ASN A 355 -8.71 -35.89 -8.97
C ASN A 355 -9.47 -36.91 -9.83
#